data_AF-A0A0X1TIY8-F1
#
_entry.id   AF-A0A0X1TIY8-F1
#
_cell.length_a   1.000
_cell.length_b   1.000
_cell.length_c   1.000
_cell.angle_alpha   90.00
_cell.angle_beta   90.00
_cell.angle_gamma   90.00
#
_symmetry.space_group_name_H-M   'P 1'
#
loop_
_entity.id
_entity.type
_entity.pdbx_description
1 polymer ?
#
loop_
_entity_poly.entity_id
_entity_poly.type
_entity_poly.pdbx_seq_one_letter_code
_entity_poly.pdbx_strand_id
1 'polypeptide(L)'
;MRRFRWMGMLLGGAILLGACSSKKLSESDQLLIDQLVEDYQIYFDFPLVLNDFSATVQKEGSLVDQETNEPIYEGDRVTLIRGSEPKDNEVIRVTGEYKEGDLNGIFVEIHSEPTEYSEESLEQLAVAFLSEHDIAKQVSLIDQKVKENEREIIFRFKTERDTVIKVYVNQDLKQAVGFLKTDGEDL
;
A
#
# COMPACT_ATOMS: atom_id res chain seq x y z
N MET A 1 -21.15 -34.05 -29.75
CA MET A 1 -22.00 -32.83 -29.87
C MET A 1 -21.96 -32.05 -28.55
N ARG A 2 -22.16 -30.72 -28.64
CA ARG A 2 -22.06 -29.64 -27.61
C ARG A 2 -20.73 -28.88 -27.71
N ARG A 3 -20.61 -27.82 -28.52
CA ARG A 3 -21.13 -26.42 -28.44
C ARG A 3 -20.57 -25.60 -27.27
N PHE A 4 -19.60 -24.75 -27.60
CA PHE A 4 -19.32 -23.36 -27.18
C PHE A 4 -19.94 -22.78 -25.90
N ARG A 5 -19.12 -22.07 -25.11
CA ARG A 5 -19.15 -20.59 -25.02
C ARG A 5 -17.83 -20.01 -24.46
N TRP A 6 -17.35 -18.99 -25.15
CA TRP A 6 -16.32 -18.02 -24.75
C TRP A 6 -16.84 -17.05 -23.67
N MET A 7 -15.93 -16.56 -22.83
CA MET A 7 -15.82 -15.20 -22.24
C MET A 7 -14.82 -15.32 -21.09
N GLY A 8 -13.76 -14.53 -20.93
CA GLY A 8 -13.16 -13.43 -21.67
C GLY A 8 -12.02 -12.96 -20.77
N MET A 9 -10.77 -13.22 -21.15
CA MET A 9 -9.61 -12.73 -20.41
C MET A 9 -9.57 -11.21 -20.55
N LEU A 10 -9.87 -10.49 -19.47
CA LEU A 10 -9.46 -9.10 -19.33
C LEU A 10 -7.93 -9.12 -19.20
N LEU A 11 -7.27 -8.76 -20.29
CA LEU A 11 -5.87 -8.38 -20.32
C LEU A 11 -5.70 -7.16 -19.41
N GLY A 12 -5.28 -7.40 -18.17
CA GLY A 12 -4.58 -6.39 -17.38
C GLY A 12 -3.33 -6.00 -18.15
N GLY A 13 -3.37 -4.83 -18.79
CA GLY A 13 -2.24 -4.28 -19.50
C GLY A 13 -1.14 -3.92 -18.50
N ALA A 14 -0.20 -4.83 -18.27
CA ALA A 14 1.07 -4.49 -17.64
C ALA A 14 1.81 -3.52 -18.57
N ILE A 15 1.80 -2.23 -18.23
CA ILE A 15 2.62 -1.23 -18.92
C ILE A 15 4.03 -1.36 -18.36
N LEU A 16 4.83 -2.21 -19.01
CA LEU A 16 6.28 -2.20 -18.88
C LEU A 16 6.78 -0.87 -19.47
N LEU A 17 7.25 0.06 -18.63
CA LEU A 17 7.96 1.27 -19.09
C LEU A 17 9.43 0.96 -19.45
N GLY A 18 9.62 -0.10 -20.24
CA GLY A 18 10.85 -0.38 -20.96
C GLY A 18 10.63 -0.13 -22.44
N ALA A 19 10.98 1.07 -22.92
CA ALA A 19 11.04 1.49 -24.33
C ALA A 19 9.86 1.08 -25.26
N CYS A 20 9.11 2.11 -25.71
CA CYS A 20 8.07 2.10 -26.76
C CYS A 20 6.62 1.78 -26.34
N SER A 21 5.98 2.73 -25.65
CA SER A 21 4.70 3.35 -26.08
C SER A 21 4.37 4.46 -25.09
N SER A 22 4.67 5.71 -25.42
CA SER A 22 4.29 6.87 -24.62
C SER A 22 2.79 7.12 -24.76
N LYS A 23 1.97 6.24 -24.17
CA LYS A 23 0.56 6.56 -23.94
C LYS A 23 0.58 7.70 -22.93
N LYS A 24 0.31 8.91 -23.41
CA LYS A 24 0.20 10.10 -22.56
C LYS A 24 -0.80 9.78 -21.45
N LEU A 25 -0.37 9.88 -20.19
CA LEU A 25 -1.25 9.72 -19.03
C LEU A 25 -2.45 10.64 -19.20
N SER A 26 -3.64 10.16 -18.81
CA SER A 26 -4.80 11.04 -18.78
C SER A 26 -4.63 12.07 -17.66
N GLU A 27 -5.27 13.24 -17.76
CA GLU A 27 -5.23 14.26 -16.71
C GLU A 27 -5.71 13.70 -15.35
N SER A 28 -6.71 12.82 -15.38
CA SER A 28 -7.21 12.17 -14.17
C SER A 28 -6.28 11.08 -13.62
N ASP A 29 -5.40 10.48 -14.44
CA ASP A 29 -4.36 9.59 -13.91
C ASP A 29 -3.26 10.40 -13.25
N GLN A 30 -2.87 11.52 -13.86
CA GLN A 30 -1.86 12.41 -13.31
C GLN A 30 -2.29 12.98 -11.96
N LEU A 31 -3.56 13.41 -11.82
CA LEU A 31 -4.10 13.90 -10.55
C LEU A 31 -4.01 12.86 -9.43
N LEU A 32 -4.31 11.59 -9.70
CA LEU A 32 -4.20 10.52 -8.70
C LEU A 32 -2.73 10.22 -8.32
N ILE A 33 -1.82 10.34 -9.29
CA ILE A 33 -0.38 10.21 -9.03
C ILE A 33 0.11 11.35 -8.15
N ASP A 34 -0.27 12.59 -8.47
CA ASP A 34 0.10 13.77 -7.69
C ASP A 34 -0.46 13.66 -6.26
N GLN A 35 -1.71 13.21 -6.10
CA GLN A 35 -2.32 12.93 -4.81
C GLN A 35 -1.55 11.87 -4.01
N LEU A 36 -1.09 10.78 -4.64
CA LEU A 36 -0.26 9.77 -3.97
C LEU A 36 1.06 10.35 -3.47
N VAL A 37 1.68 11.25 -4.23
CA VAL A 37 2.92 11.89 -3.81
C VAL A 37 2.68 12.82 -2.62
N GLU A 38 1.59 13.58 -2.63
CA GLU A 38 1.19 14.43 -1.50
C GLU A 38 0.91 13.58 -0.25
N ASP A 39 0.08 12.54 -0.37
CA ASP A 39 -0.23 11.62 0.73
C ASP A 39 1.04 10.96 1.27
N TYR A 40 1.92 10.46 0.40
CA TYR A 40 3.20 9.89 0.79
C TYR A 40 4.03 10.85 1.66
N GLN A 41 4.10 12.13 1.28
CA GLN A 41 4.85 13.16 2.03
C GLN A 41 4.21 13.53 3.37
N ILE A 42 2.92 13.24 3.57
CA ILE A 42 2.23 13.42 4.86
C ILE A 42 2.63 12.33 5.85
N TYR A 43 2.79 11.08 5.38
CA TYR A 43 2.97 9.92 6.24
C TYR A 43 4.43 9.45 6.37
N PHE A 44 5.31 9.80 5.42
CA PHE A 44 6.65 9.23 5.36
C PHE A 44 7.73 10.24 5.00
N ASP A 45 8.86 10.15 5.71
CA ASP A 45 10.03 11.01 5.50
C ASP A 45 11.09 10.40 4.58
N PHE A 46 10.84 9.22 3.99
CA PHE A 46 11.82 8.60 3.10
C PHE A 46 11.96 9.41 1.79
N PRO A 47 13.18 9.63 1.27
CA PRO A 47 13.37 10.36 0.03
C PRO A 47 12.72 9.65 -1.18
N LEU A 48 11.91 10.39 -1.94
CA LEU A 48 11.28 9.90 -3.17
C LEU A 48 11.72 10.74 -4.38
N VAL A 49 12.63 10.20 -5.20
CA VAL A 49 13.08 10.83 -6.45
C VAL A 49 12.16 10.37 -7.58
N LEU A 50 11.07 11.10 -7.83
CA LEU A 50 9.99 10.68 -8.75
C LEU A 50 10.46 10.25 -10.15
N ASN A 51 11.55 10.82 -10.66
CA ASN A 51 12.09 10.47 -11.98
C ASN A 51 12.61 9.02 -12.06
N ASP A 52 12.88 8.38 -10.91
CA ASP A 52 13.31 6.98 -10.84
C ASP A 52 12.13 6.01 -10.84
N PHE A 53 10.88 6.51 -10.79
CA PHE A 53 9.68 5.72 -10.64
C PHE A 53 8.83 5.71 -11.90
N SER A 54 8.22 4.55 -12.13
CA SER A 54 7.13 4.36 -13.07
C SER A 54 5.81 4.31 -12.31
N ALA A 55 4.75 4.87 -12.89
CA ALA A 55 3.43 4.90 -12.26
C ALA A 55 2.46 3.97 -12.99
N THR A 56 1.65 3.23 -12.23
CA THR A 56 0.50 2.47 -12.72
C THR A 56 -0.74 2.95 -11.97
N VAL A 57 -1.82 3.19 -12.71
CA VAL A 57 -3.13 3.55 -12.15
C VAL A 57 -4.13 2.46 -12.55
N GLN A 58 -4.81 1.89 -11.57
CA GLN A 58 -5.91 0.96 -11.73
C GLN A 58 -7.18 1.65 -11.25
N LYS A 59 -8.08 1.98 -12.18
CA LYS A 59 -9.35 2.65 -11.89
C LYS A 59 -10.51 1.68 -11.86
N GLU A 60 -11.42 1.87 -10.90
CA GLU A 60 -12.76 1.26 -10.83
C GLU A 60 -12.79 -0.26 -11.08
N GLY A 61 -12.06 -0.99 -10.25
CA GLY A 61 -12.31 -2.40 -10.05
C GLY A 61 -12.20 -2.77 -8.58
N SER A 62 -12.68 -3.95 -8.24
CA SER A 62 -12.51 -4.52 -6.91
C SER A 62 -11.03 -4.58 -6.52
N LEU A 63 -10.64 -3.78 -5.53
CA LEU A 63 -9.32 -3.80 -4.95
C LEU A 63 -9.15 -5.10 -4.19
N VAL A 64 -8.05 -5.79 -4.49
CA VAL A 64 -7.76 -7.11 -3.94
C VAL A 64 -6.84 -6.97 -2.73
N ASP A 65 -7.18 -7.64 -1.64
CA ASP A 65 -6.32 -7.78 -0.47
C ASP A 65 -5.04 -8.49 -0.86
N GLN A 66 -3.91 -7.89 -0.56
CA GLN A 66 -2.61 -8.45 -0.95
C GLN A 66 -2.27 -9.73 -0.18
N GLU A 67 -2.91 -10.01 0.96
CA GLU A 67 -2.69 -11.21 1.76
C GLU A 67 -3.63 -12.35 1.34
N THR A 68 -4.91 -12.07 1.14
CA THR A 68 -5.93 -13.12 0.85
C THR A 68 -6.17 -13.31 -0.64
N ASN A 69 -5.76 -12.34 -1.47
CA ASN A 69 -6.08 -12.28 -2.89
C ASN A 69 -7.61 -12.25 -3.16
N GLU A 70 -8.39 -11.76 -2.20
CA GLU A 70 -9.84 -11.55 -2.32
C GLU A 70 -10.18 -10.06 -2.55
N PRO A 71 -11.23 -9.74 -3.32
CA PRO A 71 -11.83 -8.41 -3.35
C PRO A 71 -12.18 -7.89 -1.95
N ILE A 72 -11.70 -6.71 -1.59
CA ILE A 72 -12.08 -6.03 -0.35
C ILE A 72 -13.14 -4.95 -0.61
N TYR A 73 -12.90 -4.06 -1.58
CA TYR A 73 -13.80 -2.92 -1.85
C TYR A 73 -13.58 -2.32 -3.25
N GLU A 74 -14.52 -1.49 -3.71
CA GLU A 74 -14.37 -0.71 -4.95
C GLU A 74 -13.57 0.56 -4.69
N GLY A 75 -12.56 0.81 -5.53
CA GLY A 75 -11.69 1.98 -5.40
C GLY A 75 -10.64 2.07 -6.51
N ASP A 76 -9.78 3.08 -6.39
CA ASP A 76 -8.66 3.29 -7.28
C ASP A 76 -7.36 2.91 -6.58
N ARG A 77 -6.42 2.29 -7.31
CA ARG A 77 -5.07 2.02 -6.82
C ARG A 77 -4.05 2.71 -7.69
N VAL A 78 -3.14 3.43 -7.06
CA VAL A 78 -1.97 4.02 -7.70
C VAL A 78 -0.73 3.33 -7.15
N THR A 79 0.18 2.93 -8.03
CA THR A 79 1.43 2.31 -7.64
C THR A 79 2.59 3.01 -8.35
N LEU A 80 3.54 3.53 -7.57
CA LEU A 80 4.85 3.95 -8.03
C LEU A 80 5.83 2.79 -7.83
N ILE A 81 6.54 2.39 -8.88
CA ILE A 81 7.55 1.33 -8.84
C ILE A 81 8.88 1.88 -9.34
N ARG A 82 9.92 1.76 -8.52
CA ARG A 82 11.28 2.15 -8.89
C ARG A 82 11.76 1.32 -10.08
N GLY A 83 12.31 1.98 -11.09
CA GLY A 83 12.88 1.34 -12.27
C GLY A 83 14.37 1.00 -12.16
N SER A 84 15.07 1.63 -11.21
CA SER A 84 16.48 1.36 -10.91
C SER A 84 16.64 0.33 -9.78
N GLU A 85 17.82 -0.29 -9.70
CA GLU A 85 18.21 -1.09 -8.53
C GLU A 85 18.16 -0.20 -7.27
N PRO A 86 17.44 -0.60 -6.20
CA PRO A 86 17.40 0.15 -4.95
C PRO A 86 18.71 -0.03 -4.17
N LYS A 87 19.12 1.00 -3.45
CA LYS A 87 20.14 0.88 -2.39
C LYS A 87 19.49 0.67 -1.03
N ASP A 88 20.32 0.38 -0.02
CA ASP A 88 19.85 0.24 1.35
C ASP A 88 19.08 1.47 1.81
N ASN A 89 17.94 1.21 2.41
CA ASN A 89 16.94 2.16 2.92
C ASN A 89 16.31 3.05 1.84
N GLU A 90 16.29 2.60 0.58
CA GLU A 90 15.57 3.29 -0.50
C GLU A 90 14.20 2.66 -0.77
N VAL A 91 13.22 3.52 -1.03
CA VAL A 91 11.87 3.12 -1.44
C VAL A 91 11.92 2.37 -2.77
N ILE A 92 11.33 1.18 -2.81
CA ILE A 92 11.15 0.33 -3.99
C ILE A 92 9.79 0.62 -4.63
N ARG A 93 8.76 0.72 -3.80
CA ARG A 93 7.37 0.87 -4.24
C ARG A 93 6.58 1.73 -3.27
N VAL A 94 5.70 2.57 -3.81
CA VAL A 94 4.65 3.24 -3.04
C VAL A 94 3.31 2.85 -3.65
N THR A 95 2.37 2.40 -2.84
CA THR A 95 1.01 2.05 -3.28
C THR A 95 0.01 2.84 -2.45
N GLY A 96 -0.85 3.62 -3.10
CA GLY A 96 -2.00 4.26 -2.47
C GLY A 96 -3.30 3.65 -2.97
N GLU A 97 -4.25 3.49 -2.06
CA GLU A 97 -5.60 3.02 -2.33
C GLU A 97 -6.61 4.07 -1.91
N TYR A 98 -7.51 4.42 -2.84
CA TYR A 98 -8.48 5.49 -2.69
C TYR A 98 -9.89 4.93 -2.79
N LYS A 99 -10.72 5.29 -1.83
CA LYS A 99 -12.14 4.95 -1.79
C LYS A 99 -12.93 6.24 -1.83
N GLU A 100 -13.81 6.39 -2.81
CA GLU A 100 -14.62 7.61 -3.01
C GLU A 100 -13.79 8.91 -3.12
N GLY A 101 -12.53 8.79 -3.54
CA GLY A 101 -11.58 9.91 -3.68
C GLY A 101 -10.71 10.18 -2.45
N ASP A 102 -11.00 9.53 -1.31
CA ASP A 102 -10.24 9.67 -0.08
C ASP A 102 -9.22 8.54 0.10
N LEU A 103 -8.07 8.85 0.72
CA LEU A 103 -7.05 7.84 1.03
C LEU A 103 -7.57 6.81 2.05
N ASN A 104 -7.70 5.59 1.58
CA ASN A 104 -8.10 4.45 2.39
C ASN A 104 -6.89 3.70 2.95
N GLY A 105 -5.80 3.63 2.20
CA GLY A 105 -4.54 3.04 2.65
C GLY A 105 -3.35 3.46 1.80
N ILE A 106 -2.17 3.44 2.42
CA ILE A 106 -0.89 3.66 1.75
C ILE A 106 0.13 2.65 2.26
N PHE A 107 0.94 2.11 1.36
CA PHE A 107 1.97 1.13 1.66
C PHE A 107 3.26 1.46 0.92
N VAL A 108 4.38 1.37 1.63
CA VAL A 108 5.73 1.66 1.14
C VAL A 108 6.60 0.42 1.30
N GLU A 109 7.07 -0.10 0.18
CA GLU A 109 8.08 -1.15 0.16
C GLU A 109 9.46 -0.49 0.14
N ILE A 110 10.33 -0.86 1.07
CA ILE A 110 11.67 -0.28 1.23
C ILE A 110 12.70 -1.40 1.21
N HIS A 111 13.79 -1.17 0.48
CA HIS A 111 14.93 -2.07 0.55
C HIS A 111 15.64 -1.87 1.89
N SER A 112 15.63 -2.87 2.77
CA SER A 112 16.33 -2.79 4.07
C SER A 112 17.27 -3.98 4.24
N GLU A 113 18.46 -3.72 4.78
CA GLU A 113 19.31 -4.80 5.26
C GLU A 113 18.75 -5.38 6.56
N PRO A 114 18.83 -6.69 6.75
CA PRO A 114 18.54 -7.34 8.00
C PRO A 114 19.16 -6.68 9.23
N THR A 115 18.34 -6.20 10.18
CA THR A 115 18.85 -5.75 11.49
C THR A 115 18.64 -6.80 12.58
N GLU A 116 19.42 -6.69 13.66
CA GLU A 116 19.32 -7.56 14.83
C GLU A 116 18.06 -7.28 15.65
N TYR A 117 17.70 -8.26 16.49
CA TYR A 117 16.58 -8.18 17.43
C TYR A 117 16.64 -6.90 18.28
N SER A 118 15.49 -6.25 18.44
CA SER A 118 15.30 -5.04 19.23
C SER A 118 14.27 -5.29 20.32
N GLU A 119 14.47 -4.70 21.51
CA GLU A 119 13.46 -4.70 22.59
C GLU A 119 12.33 -3.69 22.34
N GLU A 120 12.48 -2.82 21.33
CA GLU A 120 11.45 -1.85 20.95
C GLU A 120 10.15 -2.54 20.55
N SER A 121 9.05 -2.11 21.16
CA SER A 121 7.73 -2.65 20.85
C SER A 121 7.27 -2.12 19.48
N LEU A 122 7.32 -2.98 18.47
CA LEU A 122 6.81 -2.68 17.13
C LEU A 122 5.30 -2.31 17.14
N GLU A 123 4.56 -2.83 18.13
CA GLU A 123 3.16 -2.43 18.37
C GLU A 123 3.07 -0.96 18.80
N GLN A 124 3.93 -0.50 19.70
CA GLN A 124 3.96 0.91 20.12
C GLN A 124 4.30 1.84 18.96
N LEU A 125 5.18 1.43 18.05
CA LEU A 125 5.46 2.17 16.81
C LEU A 125 4.21 2.28 15.93
N ALA A 126 3.46 1.18 15.78
CA ALA A 126 2.21 1.21 15.03
C ALA A 126 1.15 2.14 15.67
N VAL A 127 1.01 2.10 16.99
CA VAL A 127 0.08 2.98 17.73
C VAL A 127 0.51 4.44 17.65
N ALA A 128 1.82 4.72 17.78
CA ALA A 128 2.38 6.06 17.66
C ALA A 128 2.10 6.64 16.27
N PHE A 129 2.39 5.88 15.21
CA PHE A 129 2.10 6.27 13.83
C PHE A 129 0.63 6.65 13.62
N LEU A 130 -0.31 5.85 14.11
CA LEU A 130 -1.75 6.16 14.02
C LEU A 130 -2.12 7.48 14.71
N SER A 131 -1.51 7.76 15.85
CA SER A 131 -1.77 8.98 16.62
C SER A 131 -1.07 10.21 16.03
N GLU A 132 0.15 10.08 15.55
CA GLU A 132 0.97 11.18 15.01
C GLU A 132 0.36 11.75 13.72
N HIS A 133 -0.24 10.89 12.90
CA HIS A 133 -0.88 11.30 11.64
C HIS A 133 -2.41 11.46 11.75
N ASP A 134 -2.96 11.57 12.97
CA ASP A 134 -4.40 11.73 13.23
C ASP A 134 -5.30 10.68 12.53
N ILE A 135 -4.76 9.48 12.24
CA ILE A 135 -5.49 8.38 11.60
C ILE A 135 -6.50 7.79 12.60
N ALA A 136 -6.06 7.53 13.83
CA ALA A 136 -6.89 7.09 14.93
C ALA A 136 -6.27 7.46 16.29
N LYS A 137 -7.09 8.02 17.19
CA LYS A 137 -6.63 8.46 18.52
C LYS A 137 -6.65 7.37 19.59
N GLN A 138 -7.57 6.42 19.45
CA GLN A 138 -7.75 5.32 20.38
C GLN A 138 -8.01 4.05 19.60
N VAL A 139 -7.21 3.03 19.89
CA VAL A 139 -7.26 1.74 19.22
C VAL A 139 -7.06 0.61 20.22
N SER A 140 -7.64 -0.54 19.94
CA SER A 140 -7.38 -1.81 20.63
C SER A 140 -6.77 -2.80 19.67
N LEU A 141 -5.66 -3.44 20.06
CA LEU A 141 -5.07 -4.51 19.27
C LEU A 141 -6.05 -5.68 19.17
N ILE A 142 -6.27 -6.15 17.95
CA ILE A 142 -7.04 -7.36 17.64
C ILE A 142 -6.06 -8.54 17.59
N ASP A 143 -5.06 -8.44 16.71
CA ASP A 143 -3.98 -9.42 16.56
C ASP A 143 -2.79 -8.83 15.78
N GLN A 144 -1.76 -9.66 15.60
CA GLN A 144 -0.61 -9.37 14.77
C GLN A 144 -0.29 -10.58 13.86
N LYS A 145 0.25 -10.30 12.68
CA LYS A 145 0.68 -11.31 11.70
C LYS A 145 2.03 -10.92 11.09
N VAL A 146 2.97 -11.87 11.02
CA VAL A 146 4.21 -11.69 10.27
C VAL A 146 3.94 -12.10 8.81
N LYS A 147 4.30 -11.24 7.86
CA LYS A 147 4.12 -11.56 6.44
C LYS A 147 5.14 -12.62 6.01
N GLU A 148 4.70 -13.69 5.35
CA GLU A 148 5.58 -14.80 4.97
C GLU A 148 6.69 -14.29 4.03
N ASN A 149 7.94 -14.40 4.46
CA ASN A 149 9.17 -13.96 3.77
C ASN A 149 9.48 -12.46 3.78
N GLU A 150 8.70 -11.65 4.48
CA GLU A 150 8.92 -10.22 4.55
C GLU A 150 9.04 -9.82 6.02
N ARG A 151 10.07 -9.02 6.35
CA ARG A 151 10.32 -8.53 7.71
C ARG A 151 9.32 -7.44 8.11
N GLU A 152 8.08 -7.62 7.67
CA GLU A 152 6.94 -6.76 7.91
C GLU A 152 5.99 -7.47 8.86
N ILE A 153 5.62 -6.75 9.92
CA ILE A 153 4.61 -7.19 10.87
C ILE A 153 3.37 -6.33 10.64
N ILE A 154 2.24 -6.99 10.48
CA ILE A 154 0.95 -6.38 10.30
C ILE A 154 0.25 -6.40 11.66
N PHE A 155 -0.03 -5.23 12.22
CA PHE A 155 -0.85 -5.07 13.41
C PHE A 155 -2.27 -4.69 13.01
N ARG A 156 -3.26 -5.42 13.51
CA ARG A 156 -4.68 -5.12 13.28
C ARG A 156 -5.27 -4.48 14.50
N PHE A 157 -5.81 -3.29 14.33
CA PHE A 157 -6.40 -2.49 15.39
C PHE A 157 -7.88 -2.27 15.15
N LYS A 158 -8.67 -2.27 16.22
CA LYS A 158 -10.06 -1.84 16.21
C LYS A 158 -10.17 -0.43 16.78
N THR A 159 -10.86 0.46 16.08
CA THR A 159 -11.16 1.82 16.57
C THR A 159 -12.45 1.83 17.40
N GLU A 160 -12.73 2.96 18.07
CA GLU A 160 -14.00 3.18 18.78
C GLU A 160 -15.25 3.16 17.87
N ARG A 161 -15.07 3.31 16.55
CA ARG A 161 -16.14 3.31 15.54
C ARG A 161 -16.28 1.95 14.84
N ASP A 162 -15.74 0.90 15.41
CA ASP A 162 -15.70 -0.46 14.86
C ASP A 162 -14.95 -0.61 13.51
N THR A 163 -14.31 0.44 12.99
CA THR A 163 -13.38 0.35 11.85
C THR A 163 -12.15 -0.45 12.25
N VAL A 164 -11.69 -1.33 11.37
CA VAL A 164 -10.43 -2.06 11.51
C VAL A 164 -9.34 -1.32 10.73
N ILE A 165 -8.17 -1.16 11.34
CA ILE A 165 -7.00 -0.55 10.71
C ILE A 165 -5.85 -1.54 10.77
N LYS A 166 -5.32 -1.91 9.60
CA LYS A 166 -4.05 -2.61 9.48
C LYS A 166 -2.92 -1.59 9.49
N VAL A 167 -1.88 -1.80 10.27
CA VAL A 167 -0.63 -1.02 10.24
C VAL A 167 0.52 -1.96 9.92
N TYR A 168 1.29 -1.60 8.91
CA TYR A 168 2.44 -2.36 8.43
C TYR A 168 3.70 -1.75 9.05
N VAL A 169 4.45 -2.55 9.80
CA VAL A 169 5.69 -2.11 10.46
C VAL A 169 6.84 -2.94 9.91
N ASN A 170 7.84 -2.27 9.34
CA ASN A 170 9.07 -2.92 8.91
C ASN A 170 9.98 -3.10 10.13
N GLN A 171 10.31 -4.34 10.45
CA GLN A 171 11.12 -4.71 11.60
C GLN A 171 12.58 -4.24 11.47
N ASP A 172 13.13 -4.22 10.26
CA ASP A 172 14.52 -3.81 10.05
C ASP A 172 14.71 -2.32 10.29
N LEU A 173 13.80 -1.53 9.71
CA LEU A 173 13.78 -0.07 9.79
C LEU A 173 13.23 0.43 11.12
N LYS A 174 12.46 -0.40 11.82
CA LYS A 174 11.72 -0.05 13.05
C LYS A 174 10.79 1.13 12.83
N GLN A 175 10.06 1.10 11.72
CA GLN A 175 9.16 2.18 11.31
C GLN A 175 7.89 1.61 10.69
N ALA A 176 6.78 2.33 10.88
CA ALA A 176 5.57 2.08 10.13
C ALA A 176 5.82 2.43 8.66
N VAL A 177 5.47 1.51 7.77
CA VAL A 177 5.63 1.62 6.31
C VAL A 177 4.28 1.60 5.60
N GLY A 178 3.18 1.60 6.33
CA GLY A 178 1.87 1.68 5.73
C GLY A 178 0.71 1.53 6.70
N PHE A 179 -0.48 1.84 6.20
CA PHE A 179 -1.74 1.50 6.84
C PHE A 179 -2.82 1.21 5.81
N LEU A 180 -3.88 0.51 6.24
CA LEU A 180 -5.09 0.27 5.46
C LEU A 180 -6.31 0.28 6.39
N LYS A 181 -7.31 1.07 6.06
CA LYS A 181 -8.62 1.07 6.75
C LYS A 181 -9.52 0.03 6.07
N THR A 182 -10.18 -0.80 6.87
CA THR A 182 -11.18 -1.76 6.39
C THR A 182 -12.46 -1.64 7.19
N ASP A 183 -13.59 -1.83 6.51
CA ASP A 183 -14.92 -1.72 7.10
C ASP A 183 -15.29 -2.97 7.90
N GLY A 184 -14.48 -3.39 8.87
CA GLY A 184 -14.86 -4.30 9.97
C GLY A 184 -15.43 -5.69 9.65
N GLU A 185 -15.77 -6.03 8.41
CA GLU A 185 -16.47 -7.26 8.01
C GLU A 185 -15.53 -8.45 7.83
N ASP A 186 -14.21 -8.21 7.81
CA ASP A 186 -13.17 -9.25 7.65
C ASP A 186 -12.53 -9.71 8.99
N LEU A 187 -13.31 -9.70 10.08
CA LEU A 187 -12.94 -10.32 11.35
C LEU A 187 -13.53 -11.73 11.52
#